data_AF-A0A7C4KWQ4-F1
#
_entry.id   AF-A0A7C4KWQ4-F1
#
_cell.length_a   1.000
_cell.length_b   1.000
_cell.length_c   1.000
_cell.angle_alpha   90.00
_cell.angle_beta   90.00
_cell.angle_gamma   90.00
#
_symmetry.space_group_name_H-M   'P 1'
#
loop_
_entity.id
_entity.type
_entity.pdbx_description
1 polymer ?
#
loop_
_entity_poly.entity_id
_entity_poly.type
_entity_poly.pdbx_seq_one_letter_code
_entity_poly.pdbx_strand_id
1 'polypeptide(L)'
;IKDPKITRAIRYGFLTGFIMISILILLGYRETFRAICCRYCASSVLQQIINGIFNPIELIYWHSGAIIVLIFWLIIGGIFTVGGRGWCLFFCPLGALAGIFHKIGAKLGFYRTIRIENKCNNCGKCISVCPMQAIDSNYSIERTLCINCKECVSRCPNKLYKMIWGKKNIE
;
A
#
# COMPACT_ATOMS: atom_id res chain seq x y z
N ILE A 1 3.81 -2.47 16.90
CA ILE A 1 3.41 -1.52 15.82
C ILE A 1 2.88 -2.30 14.61
N LYS A 2 1.93 -3.22 14.80
CA LYS A 2 1.20 -3.89 13.70
C LYS A 2 -0.28 -3.61 13.89
N ASP A 3 -0.60 -2.35 14.14
CA ASP A 3 -1.96 -1.90 14.39
C ASP A 3 -2.53 -1.32 13.10
N PRO A 4 -3.57 -1.95 12.51
CA PRO A 4 -4.12 -1.53 11.23
C PRO A 4 -4.65 -0.09 11.28
N LYS A 5 -5.08 0.39 12.44
CA LYS A 5 -5.56 1.77 12.63
C LYS A 5 -4.45 2.79 12.37
N ILE A 6 -3.25 2.55 12.93
CA ILE A 6 -2.08 3.43 12.75
C ILE A 6 -1.61 3.36 11.30
N THR A 7 -1.49 2.15 10.75
CA THR A 7 -1.07 1.93 9.36
C THR A 7 -2.01 2.63 8.38
N ARG A 8 -3.32 2.54 8.62
CA ARG A 8 -4.34 3.24 7.84
C ARG A 8 -4.22 4.76 7.96
N ALA A 9 -3.99 5.28 9.16
CA ALA A 9 -3.84 6.72 9.39
C ALA A 9 -2.62 7.29 8.65
N ILE A 10 -1.46 6.63 8.74
CA ILE A 10 -0.24 7.05 8.04
C ILE A 10 -0.47 7.04 6.52
N ARG A 11 -1.02 5.94 6.00
CA ARG A 11 -1.28 5.77 4.55
C ARG A 11 -2.19 6.84 3.98
N TYR A 12 -3.30 7.13 4.64
CA TYR A 12 -4.25 8.15 4.17
C TYR A 12 -3.79 9.57 4.47
N GLY A 13 -3.03 9.80 5.55
CA GLY A 13 -2.39 11.09 5.81
C GLY A 13 -1.38 11.48 4.73
N PHE A 14 -0.61 10.51 4.23
CA PHE A 14 0.27 10.74 3.09
C PHE A 14 -0.52 11.07 1.81
N LEU A 15 -1.61 10.35 1.54
CA LEU A 15 -2.49 10.61 0.40
C LEU A 15 -3.09 12.03 0.44
N THR A 16 -3.58 12.49 1.60
CA THR A 16 -4.14 13.83 1.73
C THR A 16 -3.08 14.91 1.53
N GLY A 17 -1.85 14.70 2.04
CA GLY A 17 -0.72 15.59 1.77
C GLY A 17 -0.37 15.66 0.28
N PHE A 18 -0.35 14.51 -0.41
CA PHE A 18 -0.08 14.44 -1.84
C PHE A 18 -1.14 15.17 -2.67
N ILE A 19 -2.43 15.02 -2.32
CA ILE A 19 -3.54 15.73 -2.97
C ILE A 19 -3.44 17.23 -2.71
N MET A 20 -3.13 17.65 -1.47
CA MET A 20 -2.98 19.06 -1.11
C MET A 20 -1.87 19.72 -1.93
N ILE A 21 -0.69 19.08 -2.03
CA ILE A 21 0.43 19.58 -2.84
C ILE A 21 0.03 19.66 -4.32
N SER A 22 -0.70 18.66 -4.83
CA SER A 22 -1.17 18.64 -6.21
C SER A 22 -2.16 19.78 -6.52
N ILE A 23 -3.04 20.11 -5.57
CA ILE A 23 -3.98 21.24 -5.69
C ILE A 23 -3.24 22.58 -5.65
N LEU A 24 -2.24 22.73 -4.78
CA LEU A 24 -1.43 23.95 -4.71
C LEU A 24 -0.62 24.19 -6.00
N ILE A 25 -0.18 23.13 -6.67
CA ILE A 25 0.45 23.21 -8.00
C ILE A 25 -0.58 23.69 -9.04
N LEU A 26 -1.81 23.14 -9.02
CA LEU A 26 -2.87 23.52 -9.95
C LEU A 26 -3.28 24.99 -9.82
N LEU A 27 -3.20 25.55 -8.61
CA LEU A 27 -3.49 26.96 -8.33
C LEU A 27 -2.34 27.93 -8.70
N GLY A 28 -1.30 27.44 -9.40
CA GLY A 28 -0.25 28.28 -9.99
C GLY A 28 0.80 28.81 -9.01
N TYR A 29 0.84 28.29 -7.77
CA TYR A 29 1.67 28.90 -6.73
C TYR A 29 3.18 28.60 -6.88
N ARG A 30 3.59 27.43 -7.41
CA ARG A 30 5.01 27.08 -7.68
C ARG A 30 5.19 25.90 -8.65
N GLU A 31 5.70 26.16 -9.86
CA GLU A 31 6.11 25.15 -10.87
C GLU A 31 7.19 24.15 -10.37
N THR A 32 7.94 24.52 -9.31
CA THR A 32 9.03 23.70 -8.77
C THR A 32 8.56 22.37 -8.15
N PHE A 33 7.30 22.29 -7.67
CA PHE A 33 6.78 21.07 -7.04
C PHE A 33 6.32 19.99 -8.03
N ARG A 34 6.09 20.34 -9.30
CA ARG A 34 5.66 19.38 -10.34
C ARG A 34 6.72 18.30 -10.59
N ALA A 35 8.00 18.66 -10.46
CA ALA A 35 9.12 17.73 -10.55
C ALA A 35 9.22 16.76 -9.37
N ILE A 36 8.66 17.09 -8.20
CA ILE A 36 8.78 16.27 -6.97
C ILE A 36 7.83 15.08 -7.04
N CYS A 37 6.58 15.27 -7.47
CA CYS A 37 5.62 14.18 -7.62
C CYS A 37 6.08 13.11 -8.64
N CYS A 38 6.65 13.55 -9.77
CA CYS A 38 7.19 12.64 -10.79
C CYS A 38 8.47 11.91 -10.34
N ARG A 39 9.25 12.49 -9.43
CA ARG A 39 10.44 11.84 -8.84
C ARG A 39 10.09 10.86 -7.73
N TYR A 40 8.95 11.03 -7.06
CA TYR A 40 8.52 10.19 -5.94
C TYR A 40 7.82 8.89 -6.39
N CYS A 41 7.44 8.81 -7.66
CA CYS A 41 6.76 7.65 -8.23
C CYS A 41 7.78 6.61 -8.71
N ALA A 42 7.77 5.36 -8.22
CA ALA A 42 8.76 4.40 -8.73
C ALA A 42 8.48 3.90 -10.13
N SER A 43 7.24 3.93 -10.62
CA SER A 43 7.01 3.53 -12.01
C SER A 43 7.73 4.47 -12.96
N SER A 44 7.76 5.79 -12.69
CA SER A 44 8.56 6.73 -13.48
C SER A 44 10.05 6.53 -13.27
N VAL A 45 10.53 6.27 -12.04
CA VAL A 45 11.95 5.99 -11.79
C VAL A 45 12.41 4.73 -12.52
N LEU A 46 11.62 3.65 -12.49
CA LEU A 46 11.91 2.40 -13.20
C LEU A 46 11.89 2.60 -14.72
N GLN A 47 10.96 3.40 -15.23
CA GLN A 47 10.87 3.72 -16.65
C GLN A 47 12.05 4.58 -17.12
N GLN A 48 12.51 5.53 -16.30
CA GLN A 48 13.71 6.34 -16.56
C GLN A 48 15.00 5.49 -16.52
N ILE A 49 15.08 4.49 -15.63
CA ILE A 49 16.17 3.50 -15.64
C ILE A 49 16.23 2.80 -17.00
N ILE A 50 15.09 2.25 -17.44
CA ILE A 50 15.00 1.51 -18.71
C ILE A 50 15.36 2.42 -19.88
N ASN A 51 14.82 3.64 -19.93
CA ASN A 51 15.13 4.59 -21.00
C ASN A 51 16.62 4.97 -21.03
N GLY A 52 17.27 5.09 -19.86
CA GLY A 52 18.71 5.35 -19.77
C GLY A 52 19.58 4.19 -20.27
N ILE A 53 19.09 2.95 -20.24
CA ILE A 53 19.78 1.78 -20.82
C ILE A 53 19.74 1.84 -22.35
N PHE A 54 18.61 2.23 -22.93
CA PHE A 54 18.43 2.23 -24.39
C PHE A 54 18.87 3.54 -25.07
N ASN A 55 18.89 4.67 -24.37
CA ASN A 55 19.30 5.98 -24.88
C ASN A 55 20.24 6.69 -23.89
N PRO A 56 21.57 6.76 -24.14
CA PRO A 56 22.53 7.31 -23.18
C PRO A 56 22.44 8.84 -22.99
N ILE A 57 21.65 9.55 -23.80
CA ILE A 57 21.44 11.00 -23.69
C ILE A 57 20.46 11.33 -22.55
N GLU A 58 19.61 10.37 -22.15
CA GLU A 58 18.68 10.47 -21.02
C GLU A 58 19.36 10.24 -19.66
N LEU A 59 20.67 9.91 -19.62
CA LEU A 59 21.44 9.78 -18.37
C LEU A 59 21.51 11.10 -17.58
N ILE A 60 21.26 12.25 -18.22
CA ILE A 60 21.17 13.56 -17.58
C ILE A 60 20.02 13.64 -16.55
N TYR A 61 19.00 12.79 -16.64
CA TYR A 61 17.93 12.72 -15.63
C TYR A 61 18.34 12.09 -14.30
N TRP A 62 19.50 11.41 -14.24
CA TRP A 62 20.05 10.85 -13.01
C TRP A 62 20.74 11.92 -12.16
N HIS A 63 19.96 12.87 -11.67
CA HIS A 63 20.39 13.73 -10.57
C HIS A 63 20.43 12.92 -9.26
N SER A 64 21.33 13.33 -8.35
CA SER A 64 21.50 12.75 -7.00
C SER A 64 20.19 12.48 -6.25
N GLY A 65 19.16 13.32 -6.46
CA GLY A 65 17.85 13.15 -5.86
C GLY A 65 17.10 11.87 -6.25
N ALA A 66 17.21 11.37 -7.49
CA ALA A 66 16.53 10.14 -7.91
C ALA A 66 17.15 8.90 -7.26
N ILE A 67 18.49 8.88 -7.17
CA ILE A 67 19.26 7.81 -6.51
C ILE A 67 18.92 7.75 -5.02
N ILE A 68 18.86 8.90 -4.34
CA ILE A 68 18.49 8.98 -2.93
C ILE A 68 17.08 8.44 -2.71
N VAL A 69 16.10 8.81 -3.56
CA VAL A 69 14.72 8.30 -3.46
C VAL A 69 14.67 6.79 -3.69
N LEU A 70 15.44 6.25 -4.65
CA LEU A 70 15.49 4.82 -4.94
C LEU A 70 16.10 4.01 -3.79
N ILE A 71 17.20 4.49 -3.22
CA ILE A 71 17.86 3.91 -2.05
C ILE A 71 16.90 3.97 -0.85
N PHE A 72 16.21 5.10 -0.66
CA PHE A 72 15.22 5.24 0.39
C PHE A 72 14.05 4.25 0.19
N TRP A 73 13.55 4.09 -1.04
CA TRP A 73 12.53 3.10 -1.37
C TRP A 73 12.94 1.68 -1.02
N LEU A 74 14.13 1.26 -1.45
CA LEU A 74 14.60 -0.13 -1.31
C LEU A 74 14.99 -0.44 0.14
N ILE A 75 15.65 0.49 0.82
CA ILE A 75 16.13 0.28 2.19
C ILE A 75 15.00 0.48 3.21
N ILE A 76 14.34 1.65 3.22
CA ILE A 76 13.27 1.92 4.20
C ILE A 76 12.00 1.12 3.87
N GLY A 77 11.63 1.05 2.60
CA GLY A 77 10.40 0.37 2.16
C GLY A 77 10.53 -1.16 2.11
N GLY A 78 11.71 -1.69 1.81
CA GLY A 78 11.95 -3.13 1.65
C GLY A 78 12.34 -3.84 2.94
N ILE A 79 13.46 -3.44 3.56
CA ILE A 79 14.10 -4.21 4.64
C ILE A 79 13.29 -4.21 5.94
N PHE A 80 12.63 -3.10 6.27
CA PHE A 80 11.99 -2.94 7.58
C PHE A 80 10.55 -3.48 7.66
N THR A 81 9.94 -3.89 6.55
CA THR A 81 8.54 -4.29 6.52
C THR A 81 8.34 -5.74 6.12
N VAL A 82 7.47 -6.44 6.86
CA VAL A 82 7.12 -7.84 6.59
C VAL A 82 6.57 -7.95 5.17
N GLY A 83 7.26 -8.70 4.31
CA GLY A 83 6.88 -8.90 2.91
C GLY A 83 7.35 -7.83 1.93
N GLY A 84 8.20 -6.87 2.33
CA GLY A 84 8.89 -5.95 1.42
C GLY A 84 7.98 -4.91 0.74
N ARG A 85 6.78 -4.67 1.29
CA ARG A 85 5.78 -3.77 0.70
C ARG A 85 5.61 -2.45 1.46
N GLY A 86 6.60 -2.05 2.26
CA GLY A 86 6.53 -0.88 3.14
C GLY A 86 6.25 0.41 2.39
N TRP A 87 6.85 0.58 1.21
CA TRP A 87 6.54 1.72 0.36
C TRP A 87 5.06 1.74 -0.07
N CYS A 88 4.59 0.62 -0.64
CA CYS A 88 3.21 0.46 -1.09
C CYS A 88 2.19 0.59 0.05
N LEU A 89 2.62 0.30 1.27
CA LEU A 89 1.84 0.37 2.48
C LEU A 89 1.69 1.81 2.98
N PHE A 90 2.78 2.57 3.10
CA PHE A 90 2.79 3.88 3.76
C PHE A 90 2.81 5.07 2.81
N PHE A 91 3.61 5.02 1.75
CA PHE A 91 3.97 6.20 0.95
C PHE A 91 3.42 6.19 -0.49
N CYS A 92 2.78 5.10 -0.91
CA CYS A 92 2.25 5.00 -2.26
C CYS A 92 0.81 5.56 -2.36
N PRO A 93 0.59 6.70 -3.07
CA PRO A 93 -0.74 7.28 -3.23
C PRO A 93 -1.66 6.37 -4.07
N LEU A 94 -1.11 5.72 -5.11
CA LEU A 94 -1.82 4.72 -5.91
C LEU A 94 -2.31 3.54 -5.06
N GLY A 95 -1.49 3.08 -4.12
CA GLY A 95 -1.87 2.02 -3.19
C GLY A 95 -3.04 2.42 -2.29
N ALA A 96 -3.00 3.65 -1.75
CA ALA A 96 -4.07 4.17 -0.90
C ALA A 96 -5.40 4.28 -1.67
N LEU A 97 -5.36 4.75 -2.92
CA LEU A 97 -6.51 4.79 -3.82
C LEU A 97 -7.05 3.39 -4.11
N ALA A 98 -6.19 2.44 -4.48
CA ALA A 98 -6.59 1.05 -4.71
C ALA A 98 -7.29 0.43 -3.49
N GLY A 99 -6.83 0.75 -2.27
CA GLY A 99 -7.49 0.34 -1.02
C GLY A 99 -8.91 0.89 -0.86
N ILE A 100 -9.14 2.15 -1.27
CA ILE A 100 -10.48 2.76 -1.29
C ILE A 100 -11.37 2.04 -2.31
N PHE A 101 -10.87 1.82 -3.53
CA PHE A 101 -11.61 1.07 -4.57
C PHE A 101 -11.96 -0.34 -4.10
N HIS A 102 -11.06 -1.04 -3.41
CA HIS A 102 -11.36 -2.34 -2.82
C HIS A 102 -12.48 -2.27 -1.78
N LYS A 103 -12.47 -1.28 -0.88
CA LYS A 103 -13.55 -1.09 0.09
C LYS A 103 -14.89 -0.80 -0.59
N ILE A 104 -14.90 0.06 -1.61
CA ILE A 104 -16.11 0.41 -2.37
C ILE A 104 -16.63 -0.81 -3.15
N GLY A 105 -15.74 -1.52 -3.86
CA GLY A 105 -16.08 -2.76 -4.56
C GLY A 105 -16.59 -3.85 -3.62
N ALA A 106 -16.14 -3.86 -2.35
CA ALA A 106 -16.66 -4.76 -1.32
C ALA A 106 -18.11 -4.43 -1.01
N LYS A 107 -18.35 -3.14 -0.74
CA LYS A 107 -19.66 -2.62 -0.37
C LYS A 107 -20.68 -2.83 -1.48
N LEU A 108 -20.26 -2.69 -2.73
CA LEU A 108 -21.08 -2.93 -3.91
C LEU A 108 -21.27 -4.44 -4.21
N GLY A 109 -20.57 -5.33 -3.52
CA GLY A 109 -20.73 -6.78 -3.68
C GLY A 109 -19.96 -7.38 -4.85
N PHE A 110 -19.06 -6.64 -5.49
CA PHE A 110 -18.26 -7.13 -6.63
C PHE A 110 -17.02 -7.93 -6.21
N TYR A 111 -16.58 -7.82 -4.94
CA TYR A 111 -15.36 -8.47 -4.45
C TYR A 111 -15.62 -9.49 -3.32
N ARG A 112 -14.90 -10.62 -3.36
CA ARG A 112 -14.89 -11.65 -2.30
C ARG A 112 -13.87 -11.34 -1.22
N THR A 113 -14.34 -11.14 0.01
CA THR A 113 -13.54 -10.82 1.20
C THR A 113 -13.26 -12.07 2.03
N ILE A 114 -12.17 -12.05 2.79
CA ILE A 114 -11.83 -13.11 3.74
C ILE A 114 -12.45 -12.75 5.10
N ARG A 115 -13.13 -13.70 5.74
CA ARG A 115 -13.62 -13.60 7.12
C ARG A 115 -13.04 -14.75 7.94
N ILE A 116 -12.57 -14.43 9.15
CA ILE A 116 -12.09 -15.42 10.13
C ILE A 116 -13.31 -16.06 10.79
N GLU A 117 -13.30 -17.38 10.92
CA GLU A 117 -14.37 -18.11 11.59
C GLU A 117 -14.25 -18.02 13.12
N ASN A 118 -15.39 -18.14 13.81
CA ASN A 118 -15.50 -17.99 15.27
C ASN A 118 -14.69 -19.04 16.07
N LYS A 119 -14.21 -20.11 15.43
CA LYS A 119 -13.40 -21.16 16.08
C LYS A 119 -11.91 -20.80 16.18
N CYS A 120 -11.53 -19.53 15.99
CA CYS A 120 -10.14 -19.10 16.01
C CYS A 120 -9.52 -19.27 17.40
N ASN A 121 -8.40 -20.00 17.49
CA ASN A 121 -7.66 -20.21 18.74
C ASN A 121 -6.70 -19.04 19.08
N ASN A 122 -6.88 -17.88 18.46
CA ASN A 122 -6.07 -16.66 18.69
C ASN A 122 -4.54 -16.87 18.66
N CYS A 123 -4.04 -17.67 17.71
CA CYS A 123 -2.62 -17.99 17.58
C CYS A 123 -1.72 -16.84 17.06
N GLY A 124 -2.27 -15.71 16.62
CA GLY A 124 -1.51 -14.53 16.15
C GLY A 124 -0.71 -14.68 14.83
N LYS A 125 -0.59 -15.89 14.26
CA LYS A 125 0.20 -16.14 13.03
C LYS A 125 -0.27 -15.33 11.81
N CYS A 126 -1.57 -15.08 11.69
CA CYS A 126 -2.11 -14.28 10.59
C CYS A 126 -1.66 -12.81 10.67
N ILE A 127 -1.59 -12.25 11.88
CA ILE A 127 -1.12 -10.88 12.13
C ILE A 127 0.38 -10.77 11.82
N SER A 128 1.16 -11.79 12.20
CA SER A 128 2.61 -11.77 11.98
C SER A 128 2.98 -11.83 10.50
N VAL A 129 2.27 -12.63 9.70
CA VAL A 129 2.58 -12.84 8.28
C VAL A 129 1.96 -11.82 7.33
N CYS A 130 0.96 -11.04 7.77
CA CYS A 130 0.26 -10.11 6.89
C CYS A 130 1.21 -8.99 6.38
N PRO A 131 1.49 -8.91 5.05
CA PRO A 131 2.44 -7.94 4.53
C PRO A 131 1.89 -6.50 4.49
N MET A 132 0.57 -6.36 4.59
CA MET A 132 -0.13 -5.07 4.61
C MET A 132 -0.54 -4.65 6.02
N GLN A 133 -0.20 -5.43 7.06
CA GLN A 133 -0.62 -5.18 8.45
C GLN A 133 -2.13 -4.90 8.57
N ALA A 134 -2.94 -5.63 7.81
CA ALA A 134 -4.38 -5.37 7.67
C ALA A 134 -5.23 -6.07 8.74
N ILE A 135 -4.62 -6.83 9.66
CA ILE A 135 -5.33 -7.65 10.66
C ILE A 135 -5.11 -7.03 12.03
N ASP A 136 -6.19 -6.71 12.74
CA ASP A 136 -6.15 -6.14 14.09
C ASP A 136 -5.93 -7.22 15.16
N SER A 137 -5.65 -6.80 16.39
CA SER A 137 -5.56 -7.68 17.57
C SER A 137 -6.85 -8.46 17.83
N ASN A 138 -7.99 -7.91 17.43
CA ASN A 138 -9.31 -8.56 17.48
C ASN A 138 -9.58 -9.50 16.29
N TYR A 139 -8.56 -9.84 15.49
CA TYR A 139 -8.71 -10.68 14.30
C TYR A 139 -9.71 -10.15 13.28
N SER A 140 -9.96 -8.83 13.29
CA SER A 140 -10.74 -8.15 12.26
C SER A 140 -9.83 -7.74 11.11
N ILE A 141 -10.33 -7.83 9.88
CA ILE A 141 -9.57 -7.50 8.67
C ILE A 141 -10.02 -6.12 8.18
N GLU A 142 -9.08 -5.17 8.19
CA GLU A 142 -9.26 -3.84 7.62
C GLU A 142 -9.20 -3.91 6.09
N ARG A 143 -10.38 -3.77 5.47
CA ARG A 143 -10.57 -3.94 4.02
C ARG A 143 -9.84 -2.89 3.18
N THR A 144 -9.53 -1.72 3.75
CA THR A 144 -8.77 -0.67 3.06
C THR A 144 -7.29 -1.00 2.87
N LEU A 145 -6.75 -1.88 3.71
CA LEU A 145 -5.36 -2.32 3.66
C LEU A 145 -5.21 -3.70 3.01
N CYS A 146 -6.24 -4.55 3.10
CA CYS A 146 -6.19 -5.90 2.57
C CYS A 146 -6.16 -5.94 1.04
N ILE A 147 -5.11 -6.56 0.48
CA ILE A 147 -4.94 -6.80 -0.97
C ILE A 147 -5.38 -8.21 -1.42
N ASN A 148 -6.04 -8.98 -0.56
CA ASN A 148 -6.47 -10.36 -0.82
C ASN A 148 -5.35 -11.31 -1.32
N CYS A 149 -4.12 -11.15 -0.82
CA CYS A 149 -3.00 -12.03 -1.15
C CYS A 149 -3.16 -13.48 -0.62
N LYS A 150 -4.09 -13.72 0.32
CA LYS A 150 -4.37 -15.03 0.94
C LYS A 150 -3.18 -15.67 1.69
N GLU A 151 -2.15 -14.92 2.03
CA GLU A 151 -1.04 -15.45 2.84
C GLU A 151 -1.49 -15.88 4.25
N CYS A 152 -2.40 -15.11 4.86
CA CYS A 152 -2.99 -15.44 6.17
C CYS A 152 -3.80 -16.74 6.15
N VAL A 153 -4.41 -17.06 5.01
CA VAL A 153 -5.17 -18.28 4.74
C VAL A 153 -4.20 -19.45 4.64
N SER A 154 -3.18 -19.34 3.78
CA SER A 154 -2.16 -20.37 3.58
C SER A 154 -1.43 -20.77 4.87
N ARG A 155 -1.12 -19.79 5.72
CA ARG A 155 -0.32 -19.97 6.94
C ARG A 155 -1.15 -20.29 8.19
N CYS A 156 -2.48 -20.37 8.07
CA CYS A 156 -3.35 -20.70 9.20
C CYS A 156 -3.29 -22.20 9.50
N PRO A 157 -2.88 -22.64 10.71
CA PRO A 157 -2.78 -24.06 11.03
C PRO A 157 -4.14 -24.77 11.02
N ASN A 158 -5.21 -24.06 11.39
CA ASN A 158 -6.56 -24.63 11.51
C ASN A 158 -7.44 -24.38 10.27
N LYS A 159 -6.92 -23.66 9.25
CA LYS A 159 -7.65 -23.27 8.03
C LYS A 159 -9.03 -22.61 8.26
N LEU A 160 -9.16 -21.80 9.32
CA LEU A 160 -10.43 -21.22 9.77
C LEU A 160 -10.78 -19.89 9.06
N TYR A 161 -10.97 -19.96 7.75
CA TYR A 161 -11.30 -18.80 6.92
C TYR A 161 -12.41 -19.13 5.93
N LYS A 162 -13.30 -18.17 5.72
CA LYS A 162 -14.34 -18.25 4.69
C LYS A 162 -14.24 -17.07 3.74
N MET A 163 -14.37 -17.37 2.45
CA MET A 163 -14.52 -16.36 1.40
C MET A 163 -15.98 -15.96 1.34
N ILE A 164 -16.29 -14.72 1.70
CA ILE A 164 -17.65 -14.16 1.67
C ILE A 164 -17.73 -13.03 0.63
N TRP A 165 -18.86 -12.89 -0.04
CA TRP A 165 -19.12 -11.74 -0.89
C TRP A 165 -19.28 -10.49 -0.03
N GLY A 166 -18.66 -9.37 -0.44
CA GLY A 166 -18.64 -8.14 0.35
C GLY A 166 -20.01 -7.52 0.66
N LYS A 167 -21.06 -7.95 -0.04
CA LYS A 167 -22.47 -7.58 0.22
C LYS A 167 -23.02 -8.17 1.53
N LYS A 168 -22.36 -9.18 2.12
CA LYS A 168 -22.83 -9.84 3.34
C LYS A 168 -21.99 -9.41 4.55
N ASN A 169 -22.69 -8.81 5.53
CA ASN A 169 -22.29 -8.36 6.87
C ASN A 169 -21.91 -6.87 6.98
N ILE A 170 -22.95 -6.04 6.91
CA ILE A 170 -23.13 -4.93 7.85
C ILE A 170 -23.60 -5.62 9.14
N GLU A 171 -22.65 -5.98 10.00
CA GLU A 171 -22.78 -6.34 11.42
C GLU A 171 -21.41 -6.78 11.92
#